data_AF-A0A1V0DEF9-F1
#
_entry.id   AF-A0A1V0DEF9-F1
#
_cell.length_a   1.000
_cell.length_b   1.000
_cell.length_c   1.000
_cell.angle_alpha   90.00
_cell.angle_beta   90.00
_cell.angle_gamma   90.00
#
_symmetry.space_group_name_H-M   'P 1'
#
loop_
_entity.id
_entity.type
_entity.pdbx_description
1 polymer ?
#
loop_
_entity_poly.entity_id
_entity_poly.type
_entity_poly.pdbx_seq_one_letter_code
_entity_poly.pdbx_strand_id
1 'polypeptide(L)'
;MSHPADGAVFRSGLALCSLLFLGVLALGCEDPPPPPEDDPAGEVLYFEPIGFGTRARLRDTTEVVIRDSTTWAAYRDSLTATGPFRPVDFSQAVVLLAAVPAPSGGHLVEFEAVELVGDTLVAQYVLSVPGADCITAMGLTTPFQAVLARRTEAPARFVRRTEAYSCEL
;
A
#
# COMPACT_ATOMS: atom_id res chain seq x y z
N MET A 1 -40.39 -41.61 3.33
CA MET A 1 -40.21 -43.06 3.56
C MET A 1 -38.99 -43.49 2.75
N SER A 2 -37.90 -44.04 3.24
CA SER A 2 -37.41 -44.42 4.56
C SER A 2 -35.92 -44.75 4.34
N HIS A 3 -35.00 -44.18 5.12
CA HIS A 3 -33.72 -44.84 5.45
C HIS A 3 -34.06 -46.16 6.18
N PRO A 4 -33.25 -47.24 6.17
CA PRO A 4 -31.89 -47.29 6.74
C PRO A 4 -30.97 -48.33 6.02
N ALA A 5 -29.81 -48.80 6.46
CA ALA A 5 -28.66 -48.34 7.24
C ALA A 5 -27.65 -49.52 7.21
N ASP A 6 -26.45 -49.25 7.75
CA ASP A 6 -25.57 -50.17 8.48
C ASP A 6 -24.61 -51.12 7.75
N GLY A 7 -23.34 -50.95 8.14
CA GLY A 7 -22.24 -51.85 7.86
C GLY A 7 -20.96 -51.44 8.60
N ALA A 8 -21.05 -51.28 9.92
CA ALA A 8 -19.87 -51.11 10.78
C ALA A 8 -19.03 -52.39 10.79
N VAL A 9 -17.71 -52.25 10.60
CA VAL A 9 -16.74 -53.32 10.90
C VAL A 9 -15.86 -52.86 12.05
N PHE A 10 -16.21 -53.36 13.24
CA PHE A 10 -15.44 -53.26 14.46
C PHE A 10 -14.48 -54.46 14.51
N ARG A 11 -13.17 -54.23 14.64
CA ARG A 11 -12.20 -55.28 14.99
C ARG A 11 -11.39 -54.86 16.20
N SER A 12 -11.70 -55.52 17.32
CA SER A 12 -10.97 -55.53 18.58
C SER A 12 -9.64 -56.29 18.46
N GLY A 13 -8.65 -55.87 19.24
CA GLY A 13 -7.40 -56.61 19.46
C GLY A 13 -6.60 -56.06 20.65
N LEU A 14 -6.85 -56.67 21.82
CA LEU A 14 -6.09 -56.79 23.08
C LEU A 14 -4.88 -55.85 23.32
N ALA A 15 -4.83 -55.02 24.38
CA ALA A 15 -4.91 -55.26 25.84
C ALA A 15 -3.56 -55.59 26.53
N LEU A 16 -3.34 -54.83 27.62
CA LEU A 16 -2.45 -55.03 28.78
C LEU A 16 -0.96 -54.65 28.66
N CYS A 17 -0.65 -53.44 29.14
CA CYS A 17 0.57 -53.17 29.89
C CYS A 17 0.19 -52.40 31.17
N SER A 18 0.44 -53.01 32.32
CA SER A 18 0.00 -52.58 33.65
C SER A 18 0.83 -51.44 34.25
N LEU A 19 0.13 -50.63 35.06
CA LEU A 19 0.57 -49.93 36.29
C LEU A 19 1.27 -48.54 36.21
N LEU A 20 0.56 -47.58 36.82
CA LEU A 20 1.03 -46.43 37.62
C LEU A 20 1.76 -45.29 36.90
N PHE A 21 1.01 -44.24 36.52
CA PHE A 21 1.32 -42.86 36.90
C PHE A 21 0.06 -41.99 36.82
N LEU A 22 -0.39 -41.53 37.99
CA LEU A 22 -1.42 -40.51 38.17
C LEU A 22 -0.75 -39.17 37.81
N GLY A 23 -1.07 -38.60 36.64
CA GLY A 23 -0.43 -37.36 36.18
C GLY A 23 -1.27 -36.67 35.09
N VAL A 24 -1.93 -35.58 35.49
CA VAL A 24 -2.75 -34.69 34.68
C VAL A 24 -2.00 -34.24 33.42
N LEU A 25 -2.48 -34.65 32.24
CA LEU A 25 -2.17 -34.00 30.97
C LEU A 25 -3.48 -33.88 30.20
N ALA A 26 -4.23 -32.83 30.52
CA ALA A 26 -5.13 -32.23 29.54
C ALA A 26 -4.25 -31.69 28.41
N LEU A 27 -3.93 -32.58 27.46
CA LEU A 27 -3.47 -32.20 26.13
C LEU A 27 -4.67 -31.51 25.47
N GLY A 28 -4.86 -30.23 25.79
CA GLY A 28 -5.59 -29.33 24.93
C GLY A 28 -4.83 -29.32 23.61
N CYS A 29 -5.42 -29.90 22.58
CA CYS A 29 -5.05 -29.58 21.21
C CYS A 29 -5.40 -28.09 21.05
N GLU A 30 -4.42 -27.21 21.27
CA GLU A 30 -4.51 -25.83 20.80
C GLU A 30 -4.51 -25.94 19.27
N ASP A 31 -5.69 -25.76 18.66
CA ASP A 31 -5.77 -25.71 17.20
C ASP A 31 -4.81 -24.62 16.71
N PRO A 32 -3.94 -24.91 15.72
CA PRO A 32 -3.08 -23.89 15.16
C PRO A 32 -3.96 -22.74 14.67
N PRO A 33 -3.54 -21.47 14.88
CA PRO A 33 -4.29 -20.35 14.37
C PRO A 33 -4.54 -20.57 12.87
N PRO A 34 -5.76 -20.31 12.38
CA PRO A 34 -6.05 -20.48 10.96
C PRO A 34 -5.00 -19.70 10.16
N PRO A 35 -4.56 -20.23 9.00
CA PRO A 35 -3.68 -19.48 8.12
C PRO A 35 -4.33 -18.11 7.85
N PRO A 36 -3.52 -17.04 7.68
CA PRO A 36 -4.07 -15.73 7.35
C PRO A 36 -5.05 -15.91 6.20
N GLU A 37 -6.32 -15.54 6.42
CA GLU A 37 -7.31 -15.48 5.34
C GLU A 37 -6.68 -14.64 4.23
N ASP A 38 -6.71 -15.15 2.99
CA ASP A 38 -6.17 -14.45 1.83
C ASP A 38 -6.80 -13.05 1.79
N ASP A 39 -6.06 -12.03 2.25
CA ASP A 39 -6.37 -10.64 1.92
C ASP A 39 -6.55 -10.64 0.40
N PRO A 40 -7.69 -10.17 -0.14
CA PRO A 40 -7.95 -10.28 -1.56
C PRO A 40 -6.82 -9.57 -2.29
N ALA A 41 -5.92 -10.36 -2.89
CA ALA A 41 -4.74 -9.84 -3.54
C ALA A 41 -5.20 -8.81 -4.59
N GLY A 42 -4.79 -7.56 -4.41
CA GLY A 42 -5.19 -6.48 -5.31
C GLY A 42 -4.66 -6.70 -6.72
N GLU A 43 -5.41 -6.26 -7.74
CA GLU A 43 -4.87 -6.17 -9.10
C GLU A 43 -3.81 -5.07 -9.11
N VAL A 44 -2.55 -5.43 -9.34
CA VAL A 44 -1.48 -4.44 -9.53
C VAL A 44 -1.73 -3.68 -10.83
N LEU A 45 -1.92 -2.37 -10.70
CA LEU A 45 -2.10 -1.47 -11.82
C LEU A 45 -0.76 -0.84 -12.20
N TYR A 46 -0.45 -0.90 -13.49
CA TYR A 46 0.68 -0.17 -14.02
C TYR A 46 0.45 1.34 -13.91
N PHE A 47 1.50 2.06 -13.51
CA PHE A 47 1.51 3.52 -13.42
C PHE A 47 2.79 4.10 -14.01
N GLU A 48 2.71 5.37 -14.42
CA GLU A 48 3.85 6.06 -15.03
C GLU A 48 4.08 7.46 -14.45
N PRO A 49 5.30 7.81 -14.04
CA PRO A 49 5.64 9.18 -13.66
C PRO A 49 5.45 10.15 -14.82
N ILE A 50 4.62 11.18 -14.62
CA ILE A 50 4.41 12.26 -15.60
C ILE A 50 5.00 13.59 -15.17
N GLY A 51 5.38 13.71 -13.91
CA GLY A 51 6.14 14.85 -13.44
C GLY A 51 6.46 14.76 -11.96
N PHE A 52 7.55 15.40 -11.60
CA PHE A 52 8.01 15.62 -10.24
C PHE A 52 8.73 16.97 -10.27
N GLY A 53 8.98 17.57 -9.10
CA GLY A 53 9.48 18.92 -9.09
C GLY A 53 10.01 19.39 -7.76
N THR A 54 10.48 20.61 -7.71
CA THR A 54 11.20 21.15 -6.54
C THR A 54 10.34 22.00 -5.62
N ARG A 55 9.11 22.34 -6.04
CA ARG A 55 8.18 23.12 -5.21
C ARG A 55 6.74 22.66 -5.38
N ALA A 56 6.04 22.56 -4.26
CA ALA A 56 4.59 22.49 -4.19
C ALA A 56 4.09 23.65 -3.33
N ARG A 57 3.30 24.57 -3.91
CA ARG A 57 2.70 25.71 -3.20
C ARG A 57 1.41 25.30 -2.50
N LEU A 58 1.49 24.22 -1.73
CA LEU A 58 0.37 23.61 -1.01
C LEU A 58 0.64 23.75 0.49
N ARG A 59 -0.38 24.13 1.27
CA ARG A 59 -0.25 24.34 2.72
C ARG A 59 -0.25 23.03 3.49
N ASP A 60 -0.99 22.05 2.98
CA ASP A 60 -1.19 20.75 3.60
C ASP A 60 -0.75 19.64 2.64
N THR A 61 -0.58 18.43 3.18
CA THR A 61 -0.39 17.23 2.35
C THR A 61 -1.60 17.10 1.42
N THR A 62 -1.33 16.91 0.13
CA THR A 62 -2.33 16.76 -0.92
C THR A 62 -2.17 15.39 -1.56
N GLU A 63 -3.23 14.61 -1.48
CA GLU A 63 -3.35 13.26 -2.02
C GLU A 63 -4.65 13.22 -2.81
N VAL A 64 -4.54 13.17 -4.14
CA VAL A 64 -5.72 13.35 -4.99
C VAL A 64 -5.65 12.53 -6.26
N VAL A 65 -6.81 12.02 -6.66
CA VAL A 65 -7.03 11.43 -7.98
C VAL A 65 -7.75 12.43 -8.86
N ILE A 66 -7.10 12.80 -9.95
CA ILE A 66 -7.53 13.84 -10.86
C ILE A 66 -8.01 13.17 -12.14
N ARG A 67 -9.28 13.41 -12.50
CA ARG A 67 -9.99 12.68 -13.57
C ARG A 67 -10.25 13.50 -14.82
N ASP A 68 -9.91 14.78 -14.79
CA ASP A 68 -10.18 15.71 -15.85
C ASP A 68 -9.08 16.77 -15.98
N SER A 69 -9.01 17.38 -17.17
CA SER A 69 -7.98 18.35 -17.52
C SER A 69 -8.11 19.67 -16.76
N THR A 70 -9.31 20.06 -16.36
CA THR A 70 -9.57 21.34 -15.69
C THR A 70 -9.04 21.30 -14.26
N THR A 71 -9.38 20.24 -13.53
CA THR A 71 -8.85 19.98 -12.19
C THR A 71 -7.33 19.80 -12.24
N TRP A 72 -6.80 19.11 -13.25
CA TRP A 72 -5.35 18.97 -13.43
C TRP A 72 -4.64 20.29 -13.65
N ALA A 73 -5.20 21.19 -14.45
CA ALA A 73 -4.65 22.52 -14.64
C ALA A 73 -4.55 23.30 -13.31
N ALA A 74 -5.61 23.27 -12.50
CA ALA A 74 -5.63 23.97 -11.21
C ALA A 74 -4.53 23.48 -10.25
N TYR A 75 -4.28 22.17 -10.18
CA TYR A 75 -3.18 21.63 -9.38
C TYR A 75 -1.82 21.98 -9.97
N ARG A 76 -1.64 21.84 -11.30
CA ARG A 76 -0.37 22.17 -11.96
C ARG A 76 0.08 23.60 -11.71
N ASP A 77 -0.84 24.56 -11.62
CA ASP A 77 -0.51 25.96 -11.34
C ASP A 77 0.11 26.14 -9.94
N SER A 78 -0.08 25.18 -9.03
CA SER A 78 0.54 25.17 -7.70
C SER A 78 1.86 24.40 -7.64
N LEU A 79 2.28 23.76 -8.73
CA LEU A 79 3.45 22.89 -8.78
C LEU A 79 4.57 23.52 -9.64
N THR A 80 5.82 23.37 -9.22
CA THR A 80 7.00 23.69 -10.05
C THR A 80 7.75 22.41 -10.34
N ALA A 81 7.47 21.82 -11.50
CA ALA A 81 8.13 20.62 -11.99
C ALA A 81 9.58 20.88 -12.44
N THR A 82 10.45 19.88 -12.32
CA THR A 82 11.84 19.93 -12.80
C THR A 82 11.90 19.92 -14.34
N GLY A 83 10.82 19.50 -15.01
CA GLY A 83 10.62 19.57 -16.45
C GLY A 83 9.13 19.70 -16.80
N PRO A 84 8.77 19.74 -18.09
CA PRO A 84 7.36 19.77 -18.48
C PRO A 84 6.65 18.50 -18.04
N PHE A 85 5.41 18.63 -17.57
CA PHE A 85 4.56 17.48 -17.34
C PHE A 85 4.26 16.78 -18.67
N ARG A 86 4.30 15.44 -18.68
CA ARG A 86 3.84 14.69 -19.85
C ARG A 86 2.35 14.99 -20.11
N PRO A 87 1.93 15.10 -21.39
CA PRO A 87 0.52 15.23 -21.74
C PRO A 87 -0.31 14.06 -21.21
N VAL A 88 -1.57 14.32 -20.88
CA VAL A 88 -2.48 13.34 -20.30
C VAL A 88 -3.73 13.23 -21.18
N ASP A 89 -4.02 12.02 -21.65
CA ASP A 89 -5.33 11.69 -22.21
C ASP A 89 -6.25 11.18 -21.09
N PHE A 90 -7.08 12.09 -20.57
CA PHE A 90 -8.02 11.74 -19.51
C PHE A 90 -9.08 10.75 -19.95
N SER A 91 -9.31 10.49 -21.24
CA SER A 91 -10.24 9.44 -21.66
C SER A 91 -9.73 8.03 -21.33
N GLN A 92 -8.41 7.87 -21.16
CA GLN A 92 -7.76 6.58 -20.92
C GLN A 92 -7.10 6.47 -19.55
N ALA A 93 -6.78 7.60 -18.92
CA ALA A 93 -6.01 7.63 -17.68
C ALA A 93 -6.58 8.61 -16.65
N VAL A 94 -6.15 8.40 -15.41
CA VAL A 94 -6.31 9.35 -14.29
C VAL A 94 -4.92 9.76 -13.81
N VAL A 95 -4.80 10.94 -13.22
CA VAL A 95 -3.56 11.39 -12.58
C VAL A 95 -3.68 11.16 -11.08
N LEU A 96 -2.68 10.51 -10.49
CA LEU A 96 -2.50 10.44 -9.05
C LEU A 96 -1.44 11.47 -8.67
N LEU A 97 -1.77 12.35 -7.73
CA LEU A 97 -0.85 13.35 -7.20
C LEU A 97 -0.69 13.12 -5.70
N ALA A 98 0.56 12.91 -5.29
CA ALA A 98 0.98 13.01 -3.90
C ALA A 98 1.92 14.23 -3.78
N ALA A 99 1.60 15.14 -2.88
CA ALA A 99 2.38 16.34 -2.61
C ALA A 99 2.41 16.63 -1.12
N VAL A 100 3.56 17.01 -0.58
CA VAL A 100 3.75 17.31 0.84
C VAL A 100 4.34 18.72 1.01
N PRO A 101 4.02 19.42 2.11
CA PRO A 101 4.79 20.59 2.52
C PRO A 101 6.22 20.15 2.88
N ALA A 102 7.22 20.76 2.27
CA ALA A 102 8.62 20.50 2.58
C ALA A 102 9.26 21.77 3.18
N PRO A 103 9.35 21.88 4.53
CA PRO A 103 9.90 23.07 5.20
C PRO A 103 11.43 23.16 5.07
N SER A 104 12.11 22.08 4.72
CA SER A 104 13.55 22.01 4.52
C SER A 104 13.93 21.18 3.29
N GLY A 105 15.21 21.15 2.96
CA GLY A 105 15.75 20.38 1.84
C GLY A 105 15.67 18.86 2.05
N GLY A 106 15.90 18.09 0.98
CA GLY A 106 16.13 16.63 1.06
C GLY A 106 14.89 15.75 1.22
N HIS A 107 13.68 16.28 1.06
CA HIS A 107 12.45 15.49 1.07
C HIS A 107 12.18 14.90 -0.33
N LEU A 108 11.75 13.65 -0.41
CA LEU A 108 11.41 12.99 -1.67
C LEU A 108 10.05 12.29 -1.55
N VAL A 109 9.16 12.54 -2.51
CA VAL A 109 7.90 11.81 -2.68
C VAL A 109 8.01 10.91 -3.89
N GLU A 110 7.74 9.62 -3.70
CA GLU A 110 7.78 8.62 -4.78
C GLU A 110 6.66 7.58 -4.63
N PHE A 111 5.88 7.36 -5.68
CA PHE A 111 4.90 6.28 -5.77
C PHE A 111 5.60 4.94 -5.96
N GLU A 112 5.26 3.97 -5.13
CA GLU A 112 5.84 2.61 -5.17
C GLU A 112 4.87 1.61 -5.82
N ALA A 113 3.57 1.76 -5.55
CA ALA A 113 2.56 0.83 -6.05
C ALA A 113 1.21 1.54 -6.27
N VAL A 114 0.47 1.04 -7.25
CA VAL A 114 -0.93 1.37 -7.47
C VAL A 114 -1.68 0.06 -7.65
N GLU A 115 -2.68 -0.18 -6.83
CA GLU A 115 -3.41 -1.45 -6.79
C GLU A 115 -4.91 -1.20 -6.78
N LEU A 116 -5.68 -2.12 -7.37
CA LEU A 116 -7.12 -2.16 -7.21
C LEU A 116 -7.47 -3.31 -6.26
N VAL A 117 -7.80 -2.97 -5.01
CA VAL A 117 -8.18 -3.95 -3.97
C VAL A 117 -9.70 -3.93 -3.85
N GLY A 118 -10.36 -4.96 -4.37
CA GLY A 118 -11.81 -4.94 -4.57
C GLY A 118 -12.22 -3.76 -5.45
N ASP A 119 -13.03 -2.84 -4.91
CA ASP A 119 -13.50 -1.65 -5.62
C ASP A 119 -12.74 -0.36 -5.19
N THR A 120 -11.57 -0.49 -4.54
CA THR A 120 -10.79 0.67 -4.06
C THR A 120 -9.44 0.75 -4.75
N LEU A 121 -9.12 1.92 -5.31
CA LEU A 121 -7.79 2.22 -5.81
C LEU A 121 -6.87 2.56 -4.62
N VAL A 122 -5.87 1.72 -4.37
CA VAL A 122 -4.86 1.95 -3.33
C VAL A 122 -3.60 2.48 -3.98
N ALA A 123 -3.23 3.72 -3.67
CA ALA A 123 -2.03 4.36 -4.19
C ALA A 123 -1.00 4.50 -3.06
N GLN A 124 0.09 3.74 -3.17
CA GLN A 124 1.13 3.67 -2.17
C GLN A 124 2.30 4.54 -2.59
N TYR A 125 2.78 5.38 -1.67
CA TYR A 125 3.94 6.22 -1.90
C TYR A 125 4.81 6.32 -0.66
N VAL A 126 6.10 6.48 -0.88
CA VAL A 126 7.09 6.76 0.15
C VAL A 126 7.38 8.25 0.21
N LEU A 127 7.45 8.76 1.45
CA LEU A 127 8.03 10.05 1.77
C LEU A 127 9.39 9.80 2.43
N SER A 128 10.46 9.97 1.67
CA SER A 128 11.80 9.94 2.23
C SER A 128 12.13 11.29 2.86
N VAL A 129 12.53 11.26 4.13
CA VAL A 129 12.93 12.44 4.89
C VAL A 129 14.37 12.30 5.35
N PRO A 130 15.12 13.41 5.44
CA PRO A 130 16.47 13.37 5.99
C PRO A 130 16.44 12.99 7.49
N GLY A 131 17.37 12.13 7.90
CA GLY A 131 17.64 11.81 9.29
C GLY A 131 18.18 13.00 10.08
N ALA A 132 18.26 12.84 11.40
CA ALA A 132 18.72 13.91 12.31
C ALA A 132 20.21 14.28 12.11
N ASP A 133 20.97 13.39 11.50
CA ASP A 133 22.38 13.49 11.13
C ASP A 133 22.61 14.25 9.81
N CYS A 134 21.55 14.57 9.06
CA CYS A 134 21.65 15.21 7.76
C CYS A 134 21.71 16.74 7.82
N ILE A 135 22.66 17.34 7.07
CA ILE A 135 22.67 18.78 6.78
C ILE A 135 21.85 19.03 5.49
N THR A 136 20.65 19.56 5.64
CA THR A 136 19.63 19.53 4.57
C THR A 136 19.49 20.82 3.77
N ALA A 137 20.18 21.90 4.15
CA ALA A 137 20.02 23.22 3.50
C ALA A 137 20.27 23.21 1.98
N MET A 138 21.07 22.26 1.49
CA MET A 138 21.41 22.10 0.07
C MET A 138 20.85 20.79 -0.54
N GLY A 139 20.04 20.04 0.21
CA GLY A 139 19.49 18.77 -0.26
C GLY A 139 18.45 18.99 -1.37
N LEU A 140 18.55 18.23 -2.46
CA LEU A 140 17.54 18.23 -3.51
C LEU A 140 16.19 17.80 -2.92
N THR A 141 15.18 18.63 -3.07
CA THR A 141 13.83 18.34 -2.61
C THR A 141 12.93 18.07 -3.80
N THR A 142 12.17 16.99 -3.70
CA THR A 142 11.09 16.63 -4.61
C THR A 142 9.80 16.44 -3.80
N PRO A 143 9.07 17.52 -3.46
CA PRO A 143 7.98 17.45 -2.50
C PRO A 143 6.68 16.94 -3.13
N PHE A 144 6.69 16.57 -4.41
CA PHE A 144 5.55 15.98 -5.07
C PHE A 144 5.97 15.07 -6.21
N GLN A 145 5.11 14.10 -6.53
CA GLN A 145 5.14 13.35 -7.76
C GLN A 145 3.72 13.23 -8.30
N ALA A 146 3.58 13.31 -9.61
CA ALA A 146 2.36 13.01 -10.34
C ALA A 146 2.62 11.80 -11.24
N VAL A 147 1.72 10.80 -11.17
CA VAL A 147 1.77 9.60 -12.00
C VAL A 147 0.46 9.41 -12.75
N LEU A 148 0.51 8.75 -13.91
CA LEU A 148 -0.67 8.23 -14.60
C LEU A 148 -0.99 6.83 -14.12
N ALA A 149 -2.28 6.52 -14.01
CA ALA A 149 -2.78 5.16 -13.86
C ALA A 149 -3.94 4.93 -14.83
N ARG A 150 -4.29 3.65 -15.07
CA ARG A 150 -5.47 3.26 -15.86
C ARG A 150 -6.70 4.03 -15.37
N ARG A 151 -7.53 4.52 -16.30
CA ARG A 151 -8.79 5.18 -15.93
C ARG A 151 -9.67 4.26 -15.10
N THR A 152 -10.15 4.80 -14.00
CA THR A 152 -11.04 4.14 -13.04
C THR A 152 -11.91 5.20 -12.38
N GLU A 153 -13.12 4.82 -11.96
CA GLU A 153 -13.97 5.67 -11.12
C GLU A 153 -13.97 5.21 -9.66
N ALA A 154 -13.19 4.15 -9.34
CA ALA A 154 -13.04 3.62 -7.99
C ALA A 154 -12.64 4.73 -7.00
N PRO A 155 -13.23 4.77 -5.78
CA PRO A 155 -12.72 5.60 -4.70
C PRO A 155 -11.24 5.25 -4.45
N ALA A 156 -10.47 6.26 -4.08
CA ALA A 156 -9.04 6.09 -3.86
C ALA A 156 -8.66 6.25 -2.39
N ARG A 157 -7.70 5.43 -1.96
CA ARG A 157 -7.03 5.52 -0.66
C ARG A 157 -5.54 5.67 -0.91
N PHE A 158 -4.95 6.70 -0.31
CA PHE A 158 -3.51 6.88 -0.33
C PHE A 158 -2.89 6.26 0.92
N VAL A 159 -1.77 5.55 0.72
CA VAL A 159 -1.00 4.94 1.80
C VAL A 159 0.39 5.53 1.75
N ARG A 160 0.68 6.39 2.71
CA ARG A 160 2.02 6.97 2.88
C ARG A 160 2.85 6.12 3.82
N ARG A 161 4.03 5.70 3.36
CA ARG A 161 5.13 5.26 4.23
C ARG A 161 6.13 6.40 4.38
N THR A 162 6.60 6.67 5.59
CA THR A 162 7.67 7.66 5.81
C THR A 162 8.95 6.93 6.17
N GLU A 163 10.03 7.26 5.48
CA GLU A 163 11.35 6.65 5.70
C GLU A 163 12.39 7.72 5.95
N ALA A 164 13.12 7.60 7.06
CA ALA A 164 14.27 8.46 7.33
C ALA A 164 15.52 7.82 6.74
N TYR A 165 16.29 8.55 5.93
CA TYR A 165 17.61 8.10 5.47
C TYR A 165 18.72 8.74 6.31
N SER A 166 19.80 7.99 6.52
CA SER A 166 21.00 8.48 7.21
C SER A 166 21.94 9.16 6.23
N CYS A 167 22.63 10.19 6.72
CA CYS A 167 23.71 10.91 6.06
C CYS A 167 25.06 10.69 6.76
N GLU A 168 25.21 9.63 7.57
CA GLU A 168 26.47 9.26 8.23
C GLU A 168 27.60 9.27 7.20
N LEU A 169 28.53 10.22 7.38
CA LEU A 169 29.73 10.45 6.57
C LEU A 169 30.93 9.69 7.15
#